data_AF-A0AAD9XZX3-F1
#
_entry.id   AF-A0AAD9XZX3-F1
#
_cell.length_a   1.000
_cell.length_b   1.000
_cell.length_c   1.000
_cell.angle_alpha   90.00
_cell.angle_beta   90.00
_cell.angle_gamma   90.00
#
_symmetry.space_group_name_H-M   'P 1'
#
loop_
_entity.id
_entity.type
_entity.pdbx_description
1 polymer ?
#
loop_
_entity_poly.entity_id
_entity_poly.type
_entity_poly.pdbx_seq_one_letter_code
_entity_poly.pdbx_strand_id
1 'polypeptide(L)'
;MPTIVNGYLTPARRRYTARELLTRAFYPLVHPSILTLRDVAWAAYIIYIARVTYLSLRSIAYIVFEAEGRRRWTEPRPEWGPPPEGWTMGWGLMGRLLRGLVWRRVMAWGYEVFAWGFVGVVGVFCVEEGVRWWRERGRRVVG
;
A
#
# COMPACT_ATOMS: atom_id res chain seq x y z
N MET A 1 -16.40 -8.32 33.28
CA MET A 1 -16.52 -9.35 32.21
C MET A 1 -15.38 -9.15 31.22
N PRO A 2 -14.48 -10.12 31.01
CA PRO A 2 -13.48 -10.04 29.95
C PRO A 2 -14.18 -10.31 28.61
N THR A 3 -14.34 -9.27 27.81
CA THR A 3 -14.94 -9.37 26.47
C THR A 3 -13.82 -9.53 25.43
N ILE A 4 -14.03 -10.41 24.45
CA ILE A 4 -13.17 -10.67 23.28
C ILE A 4 -12.71 -9.37 22.57
N VAL A 5 -13.47 -8.29 22.78
CA VAL A 5 -13.30 -6.94 22.28
C VAL A 5 -12.15 -6.17 22.96
N ASN A 6 -11.94 -6.37 24.27
CA ASN A 6 -11.03 -5.54 25.06
C ASN A 6 -9.57 -6.00 25.02
N GLY A 7 -9.22 -7.03 24.23
CA GLY A 7 -7.83 -7.52 24.13
C GLY A 7 -7.25 -8.17 25.39
N TYR A 8 -7.88 -8.00 26.55
CA TYR A 8 -7.57 -8.67 27.81
C TYR A 8 -8.25 -10.04 27.88
N LEU A 9 -7.87 -10.96 27.00
CA LEU A 9 -7.90 -12.37 27.35
C LEU A 9 -6.49 -12.73 27.81
N THR A 10 -6.43 -13.09 29.10
CA THR A 10 -5.39 -13.80 29.86
C THR A 10 -4.24 -14.38 29.00
N PRO A 11 -2.97 -14.26 29.42
CA PRO A 11 -1.78 -14.61 28.62
C PRO A 11 -1.61 -16.13 28.46
N ALA A 12 -2.53 -16.78 27.75
CA ALA A 12 -2.57 -18.22 27.59
C ALA A 12 -3.01 -18.58 26.16
N ARG A 13 -2.05 -18.60 25.24
CA ARG A 13 -1.85 -19.62 24.17
C ARG A 13 -3.04 -20.17 23.36
N ARG A 14 -4.25 -19.62 23.42
CA ARG A 14 -5.41 -20.14 22.68
C ARG A 14 -5.50 -19.45 21.32
N ARG A 15 -5.36 -20.23 20.24
CA ARG A 15 -5.64 -19.75 18.88
C ARG A 15 -7.15 -19.49 18.76
N TYR A 16 -7.51 -18.30 18.26
CA TYR A 16 -8.90 -17.95 17.99
C TYR A 16 -9.51 -18.89 16.95
N THR A 17 -10.77 -19.26 17.14
CA THR A 17 -11.55 -19.97 16.12
C THR A 17 -11.93 -19.03 14.98
N ALA A 18 -12.21 -19.56 13.78
CA ALA A 18 -12.58 -18.76 12.60
C ALA A 18 -13.80 -17.84 12.85
N ARG A 19 -14.78 -18.33 13.63
CA ARG A 19 -15.96 -17.55 14.03
C ARG A 19 -15.62 -16.40 14.96
N GLU A 20 -14.76 -16.61 15.96
CA GLU A 20 -14.29 -15.56 16.87
C GLU A 20 -13.47 -14.49 16.13
N LEU A 21 -12.64 -14.91 15.16
CA LEU A 21 -11.90 -14.01 14.27
C LEU A 21 -12.83 -13.13 13.43
N LEU A 22 -13.86 -13.74 12.81
CA LEU A 22 -14.86 -13.00 12.04
C LEU A 22 -15.63 -12.03 12.94
N THR A 23 -16.14 -12.48 14.09
CA THR A 23 -16.86 -11.60 15.01
C THR A 23 -15.98 -10.42 15.43
N ARG A 24 -14.69 -10.63 15.70
CA ARG A 24 -13.75 -9.55 16.03
C ARG A 24 -13.49 -8.60 14.87
N ALA A 25 -13.44 -9.10 13.63
CA ALA A 25 -13.28 -8.27 12.43
C ALA A 25 -14.54 -7.45 12.11
N PHE A 26 -15.73 -8.00 12.38
CA PHE A 26 -17.02 -7.34 12.15
C PHE A 26 -17.46 -6.42 13.29
N TYR A 27 -16.97 -6.64 14.51
CA TYR A 27 -17.35 -5.84 15.68
C TYR A 27 -17.15 -4.32 15.51
N PRO A 28 -16.05 -3.83 14.91
CA PRO A 28 -15.84 -2.40 14.69
C PRO A 28 -16.80 -1.80 13.64
N LEU A 29 -17.39 -2.62 12.75
CA LEU A 29 -18.39 -2.16 11.79
C LEU A 29 -19.75 -1.89 12.46
N VAL A 30 -20.08 -2.69 13.49
CA VAL A 30 -21.32 -2.54 14.27
C VAL A 30 -21.17 -1.47 15.36
N HIS A 31 -19.95 -1.27 15.88
CA HIS A 31 -19.64 -0.27 16.90
C HIS A 31 -18.49 0.66 16.46
N PRO A 32 -18.77 1.62 15.55
CA PRO A 32 -17.75 2.51 14.99
C PRO A 32 -17.12 3.44 16.04
N SER A 33 -17.78 3.67 17.18
CA SER A 33 -17.28 4.47 18.30
C SER A 33 -16.01 3.90 18.97
N ILE A 34 -15.66 2.65 18.67
CA ILE A 34 -14.48 1.96 19.21
C ILE A 34 -13.26 2.19 18.33
N LEU A 35 -13.46 2.57 17.06
CA LEU A 35 -12.37 2.83 16.12
C LEU A 35 -11.72 4.17 16.44
N THR A 36 -10.40 4.15 16.59
CA THR A 36 -9.64 5.40 16.62
C THR A 36 -9.48 5.94 15.20
N LEU A 37 -9.28 7.27 15.07
CA LEU A 37 -8.99 7.89 13.78
C LEU A 37 -7.78 7.23 13.10
N ARG A 38 -6.79 6.84 13.90
CA ARG A 38 -5.61 6.08 13.47
C ARG A 38 -5.99 4.74 12.85
N ASP A 39 -6.87 3.96 13.46
CA ASP A 39 -7.29 2.66 12.91
C ASP A 39 -7.96 2.81 11.53
N VAL A 40 -8.81 3.83 11.39
CA VAL A 40 -9.49 4.13 10.11
C VAL A 40 -8.49 4.59 9.05
N ALA A 41 -7.54 5.46 9.42
CA ALA A 41 -6.52 5.95 8.50
C ALA A 41 -5.57 4.83 8.04
N TRP A 42 -5.17 3.92 8.94
CA TRP A 42 -4.38 2.75 8.57
C TRP A 42 -5.15 1.78 7.68
N ALA A 43 -6.43 1.54 7.95
CA ALA A 43 -7.27 0.72 7.09
C ALA A 43 -7.37 1.30 5.67
N ALA A 44 -7.62 2.61 5.56
CA ALA A 44 -7.65 3.32 4.28
C ALA A 44 -6.30 3.24 3.55
N TYR A 45 -5.19 3.40 4.29
CA TYR A 45 -3.85 3.30 3.75
C TYR A 45 -3.51 1.88 3.25
N ILE A 46 -3.93 0.82 3.96
CA ILE A 46 -3.76 -0.57 3.51
C ILE A 46 -4.53 -0.81 2.21
N ILE A 47 -5.78 -0.33 2.11
CA ILE A 47 -6.58 -0.42 0.88
C ILE A 47 -5.89 0.32 -0.26
N TYR A 48 -5.33 1.50 0.01
CA TYR A 48 -4.57 2.27 -0.95
C TYR A 48 -3.34 1.51 -1.45
N ILE A 49 -2.51 0.95 -0.54
CA ILE A 49 -1.36 0.11 -0.91
C ILE A 49 -1.83 -1.06 -1.78
N ALA A 50 -2.89 -1.76 -1.40
CA ALA A 50 -3.40 -2.89 -2.17
C ALA A 50 -3.79 -2.47 -3.60
N ARG A 51 -4.45 -1.31 -3.76
CA ARG A 51 -4.80 -0.76 -5.06
C ARG A 51 -3.57 -0.42 -5.90
N VAL A 52 -2.61 0.32 -5.35
CA VAL A 52 -1.38 0.70 -6.07
C VAL A 52 -0.56 -0.54 -6.43
N THR A 53 -0.51 -1.52 -5.53
CA THR A 53 0.16 -2.81 -5.77
C THR A 53 -0.50 -3.56 -6.92
N TYR A 54 -1.83 -3.65 -6.95
CA TYR A 54 -2.57 -4.27 -8.05
C TYR A 54 -2.29 -3.58 -9.40
N LEU A 55 -2.31 -2.24 -9.44
CA LEU A 55 -2.02 -1.49 -10.67
C LEU A 55 -0.57 -1.67 -11.13
N SER A 56 0.39 -1.70 -10.20
CA SER A 56 1.80 -1.95 -10.50
C SER A 56 2.02 -3.37 -11.04
N LEU A 57 1.42 -4.39 -10.43
CA LEU A 57 1.48 -5.77 -10.92
C LEU A 57 0.84 -5.90 -12.30
N ARG A 58 -0.32 -5.25 -12.53
CA ARG A 58 -0.95 -5.20 -13.84
C ARG A 58 -0.04 -4.54 -14.88
N SER A 59 0.63 -3.45 -14.52
CA SER A 59 1.59 -2.79 -15.42
C SER A 59 2.80 -3.67 -15.73
N ILE A 60 3.30 -4.44 -14.76
CA ILE A 60 4.40 -5.41 -14.99
C ILE A 60 3.91 -6.54 -15.89
N ALA A 61 2.72 -7.07 -15.64
CA ALA A 61 2.11 -8.11 -16.46
C ALA A 61 1.93 -7.64 -17.91
N TYR A 62 1.48 -6.40 -18.12
CA TYR A 62 1.43 -5.79 -19.45
C TYR A 62 2.79 -5.82 -20.15
N ILE A 63 3.87 -5.40 -19.46
CA ILE A 63 5.23 -5.36 -20.01
C ILE A 63 5.76 -6.77 -20.37
N VAL A 64 5.43 -7.78 -19.56
CA VAL A 64 5.96 -9.14 -19.72
C VAL A 64 5.14 -9.97 -20.70
N PHE A 65 3.82 -9.93 -20.60
CA PHE A 65 2.91 -10.89 -21.25
C PHE A 65 2.12 -10.31 -22.43
N GLU A 66 1.93 -9.00 -22.53
CA GLU A 66 1.20 -8.42 -23.66
C GLU A 66 2.14 -8.07 -24.82
N ALA A 67 1.67 -8.28 -26.06
CA ALA A 67 2.49 -8.10 -27.25
C ALA A 67 3.01 -6.67 -27.41
N GLU A 68 2.16 -5.68 -27.11
CA GLU A 68 2.53 -4.26 -27.12
C GLU A 68 3.51 -3.91 -26.00
N GLY A 69 3.35 -4.51 -24.82
CA GLY A 69 4.28 -4.34 -23.71
C GLY A 69 5.65 -4.94 -24.00
N ARG A 70 5.68 -6.09 -24.68
CA ARG A 70 6.92 -6.72 -25.15
C ARG A 70 7.66 -5.85 -26.15
N ARG A 71 6.98 -5.26 -27.12
CA ARG A 71 7.58 -4.34 -28.12
C ARG A 71 8.46 -3.27 -27.48
N ARG A 72 8.08 -2.75 -26.31
CA ARG A 72 8.86 -1.70 -25.60
C ARG A 72 10.28 -2.12 -25.19
N TRP A 73 10.53 -3.41 -24.98
CA TRP A 73 11.86 -3.93 -24.62
C TRP A 73 12.44 -4.91 -25.62
N THR A 74 11.65 -5.39 -26.58
CA THR A 74 12.11 -6.22 -27.70
C THR A 74 12.57 -5.41 -28.91
N GLU A 75 12.06 -4.18 -29.07
CA GLU A 75 12.35 -3.30 -30.22
C GLU A 75 12.60 -1.84 -29.79
N PRO A 76 13.57 -1.55 -28.90
CA PRO A 76 13.95 -0.17 -28.67
C PRO A 76 14.56 0.39 -29.96
N ARG A 77 13.94 1.45 -30.52
CA ARG A 77 14.49 2.12 -31.70
C ARG A 77 15.86 2.72 -31.35
N PRO A 78 16.90 2.54 -32.19
CA PRO A 78 18.17 3.21 -31.98
C PRO A 78 17.97 4.73 -32.05
N GLU A 79 18.53 5.46 -31.09
CA GLU A 79 18.44 6.93 -31.06
C GLU A 79 19.23 7.59 -32.20
N TRP A 80 20.19 6.85 -32.77
CA TRP A 80 21.12 7.30 -33.81
C TRP A 80 20.65 7.02 -35.25
N GLY A 81 19.45 6.48 -35.44
CA GLY A 81 18.88 6.25 -36.77
C GLY A 81 17.99 5.01 -36.87
N PRO A 82 17.37 4.78 -38.03
CA PRO A 82 16.58 3.58 -38.26
C PRO A 82 17.46 2.32 -38.11
N PRO A 83 16.94 1.25 -37.47
CA PRO A 83 17.70 0.01 -37.34
C PRO A 83 17.98 -0.59 -38.73
N PRO A 84 19.18 -1.13 -38.98
CA PRO A 84 19.49 -1.83 -40.23
C PRO A 84 18.54 -3.02 -40.45
N GLU A 85 18.26 -3.36 -41.71
CA GLU A 85 17.49 -4.57 -42.03
C GLU A 85 18.15 -5.81 -41.40
N GLY A 86 17.34 -6.62 -40.68
CA GLY A 86 17.82 -7.80 -39.97
C GLY A 86 18.43 -7.56 -38.59
N TRP A 87 18.40 -6.33 -38.07
CA TRP A 87 18.85 -6.06 -36.70
C TRP A 87 18.00 -6.81 -35.67
N THR A 88 18.66 -7.64 -34.86
CA THR A 88 18.02 -8.36 -33.75
C THR A 88 18.79 -8.07 -32.47
N MET A 89 18.06 -7.74 -31.41
CA MET A 89 18.66 -7.44 -30.12
C MET A 89 19.05 -8.76 -29.42
N GLY A 90 20.29 -8.85 -28.93
CA GLY A 90 20.74 -10.04 -28.21
C GLY A 90 19.93 -10.27 -26.93
N TRP A 91 19.58 -11.54 -26.65
CA TRP A 91 18.78 -11.95 -25.48
C TRP A 91 19.28 -11.39 -24.14
N GLY A 92 20.60 -11.26 -23.95
CA GLY A 92 21.20 -10.69 -22.74
C GLY A 92 20.96 -9.19 -22.56
N LEU A 93 20.81 -8.43 -23.65
CA LEU A 93 20.47 -7.01 -23.60
C LEU A 93 18.97 -6.81 -23.38
N MET A 94 18.13 -7.61 -24.04
CA MET A 94 16.67 -7.64 -23.81
C MET A 94 16.34 -7.96 -22.34
N GLY A 95 17.01 -8.96 -21.76
CA GLY A 95 16.84 -9.32 -20.35
C GLY A 95 17.23 -8.19 -19.40
N ARG A 96 18.29 -7.43 -19.71
CA ARG A 96 18.69 -6.24 -18.92
C ARG A 96 17.68 -5.11 -19.03
N LEU A 97 17.15 -4.84 -20.22
CA LEU A 97 16.10 -3.83 -20.43
C LEU A 97 14.81 -4.18 -19.71
N LEU A 98 14.36 -5.43 -19.81
CA LEU A 98 13.19 -5.93 -19.09
C LEU A 98 13.36 -5.77 -17.58
N ARG A 99 14.51 -6.22 -17.03
CA ARG A 99 14.82 -6.03 -15.61
C ARG A 99 14.81 -4.55 -15.23
N GLY A 100 15.37 -3.67 -16.06
CA GLY A 100 15.36 -2.23 -15.82
C GLY A 100 13.95 -1.64 -15.78
N LEU A 101 13.07 -2.01 -16.71
CA LEU A 101 11.68 -1.54 -16.75
C LEU A 101 10.87 -2.05 -15.55
N VAL A 102 11.01 -3.33 -15.20
CA VAL A 102 10.36 -3.92 -14.02
C VAL A 102 10.88 -3.25 -12.75
N TRP A 103 12.20 -3.07 -12.62
CA TRP A 103 12.82 -2.44 -11.47
C TRP A 103 12.37 -1.00 -11.28
N ARG A 104 12.31 -0.21 -12.37
CA ARG A 104 11.75 1.15 -12.33
C ARG A 104 10.32 1.18 -11.82
N ARG A 105 9.49 0.20 -12.19
CA ARG A 105 8.11 0.08 -11.70
C ARG A 105 8.05 -0.30 -10.22
N VAL A 106 8.89 -1.22 -9.77
CA VAL A 106 9.01 -1.58 -8.35
C VAL A 106 9.48 -0.39 -7.52
N MET A 107 10.45 0.38 -8.01
CA MET A 107 10.93 1.58 -7.32
C MET A 107 9.89 2.70 -7.26
N ALA A 108 9.15 2.93 -8.36
CA ALA A 108 8.03 3.87 -8.35
C ALA A 108 6.94 3.46 -7.35
N TRP A 109 6.59 2.16 -7.31
CA TRP A 109 5.69 1.61 -6.29
C TRP A 109 6.21 1.85 -4.87
N GLY A 110 7.48 1.53 -4.61
CA GLY A 110 8.09 1.70 -3.29
C GLY A 110 8.11 3.15 -2.84
N TYR A 111 8.43 4.08 -3.75
CA TYR A 111 8.37 5.52 -3.51
C TYR A 111 6.95 5.97 -3.18
N GLU A 112 5.96 5.54 -3.97
CA GLU A 112 4.57 5.94 -3.76
C GLU A 112 4.03 5.42 -2.44
N VAL A 113 4.28 4.15 -2.10
CA VAL A 113 3.94 3.58 -0.79
C VAL A 113 4.64 4.37 0.32
N PHE A 114 5.96 4.57 0.25
CA PHE A 114 6.69 5.25 1.31
C PHE A 114 6.25 6.71 1.51
N ALA A 115 6.12 7.48 0.42
CA ALA A 115 5.75 8.89 0.48
C ALA A 115 4.35 9.08 1.09
N TRP A 116 3.36 8.32 0.61
CA TRP A 116 2.00 8.40 1.17
C TRP A 116 1.90 7.81 2.57
N GLY A 117 2.71 6.80 2.90
CA GLY A 117 2.82 6.29 4.26
C GLY A 117 3.33 7.33 5.23
N PHE A 118 4.37 8.07 4.85
CA PHE A 118 4.90 9.18 5.66
C PHE A 118 3.84 10.28 5.85
N VAL A 119 3.18 10.71 4.78
CA VAL A 119 2.11 11.71 4.83
C VAL A 119 0.96 11.25 5.73
N GLY A 120 0.55 9.98 5.61
CA GLY A 120 -0.50 9.39 6.44
C GLY A 120 -0.14 9.38 7.92
N VAL A 121 1.06 8.91 8.27
CA VAL A 121 1.52 8.86 9.67
C VAL A 121 1.61 10.25 10.28
N VAL A 122 2.27 11.19 9.60
CA VAL A 122 2.45 12.56 10.09
C VAL A 122 1.10 13.28 10.19
N GLY A 123 0.26 13.16 9.15
CA GLY A 123 -1.06 13.79 9.11
C GLY A 123 -1.97 13.31 10.25
N VAL A 124 -2.06 11.99 10.46
CA VAL A 124 -2.87 11.42 11.56
C VAL A 124 -2.34 11.89 12.91
N PHE A 125 -1.02 11.88 13.12
CA PHE A 125 -0.42 12.33 14.38
C PHE A 125 -0.72 13.81 14.65
N CYS A 126 -0.56 14.68 13.64
CA CYS A 126 -0.88 16.11 13.76
C CYS A 126 -2.36 16.34 14.08
N VAL A 127 -3.27 15.59 13.47
CA VAL A 127 -4.71 15.70 13.75
C VAL A 127 -5.03 15.22 15.17
N GLU A 128 -4.49 14.07 15.60
CA GLU A 128 -4.70 13.57 16.97
C GLU A 128 -4.20 14.57 18.02
N GLU A 129 -3.02 15.14 17.79
CA GLU A 129 -2.41 16.13 18.69
C GLU A 129 -3.18 17.46 18.68
N GLY A 130 -3.65 17.92 17.52
CA GLY A 130 -4.50 19.11 17.40
C GLY A 130 -5.84 18.94 18.14
N VAL A 131 -6.47 17.77 18.02
CA VAL A 131 -7.71 17.45 18.75
C VAL A 131 -7.46 17.35 20.26
N ARG A 132 -6.30 16.84 20.68
CA ARG A 132 -5.90 16.82 22.10
C ARG A 132 -5.77 18.23 22.64
N TRP A 133 -5.03 19.08 21.95
CA TRP A 133 -4.81 20.46 22.34
C TRP A 133 -6.11 21.26 22.43
N TRP A 134 -7.02 21.10 21.45
CA TRP A 134 -8.32 21.77 21.47
C TRP A 134 -9.18 21.37 22.67
N ARG A 135 -9.19 20.07 23.02
CA ARG A 135 -9.89 19.55 24.21
C ARG A 135 -9.29 20.02 25.53
N GLU A 136 -7.99 20.24 25.59
CA GLU A 136 -7.32 20.80 26.77
C GLU A 136 -7.60 22.30 26.93
N ARG A 137 -7.65 23.04 25.82
CA ARG A 137 -7.98 24.47 25.83
C ARG A 137 -9.42 24.74 26.27
N GLY A 138 -10.37 23.95 25.79
CA GLY A 138 -11.78 24.05 26.20
C GLY A 138 -11.99 23.79 27.70
N ARG A 139 -11.19 22.92 28.31
CA ARG A 139 -11.24 22.65 29.75
C ARG A 139 -10.66 23.78 30.62
N ARG A 140 -9.72 24.57 30.09
CA ARG A 140 -9.14 25.74 30.81
C ARG A 140 -10.00 27.00 30.74
N VAL A 141 -11.01 27.04 29.86
CA VAL A 141 -11.91 28.21 29.70
C VAL A 141 -13.17 28.08 30.56
N VAL A 142 -13.49 26.87 31.04
CA VAL A 142 -14.72 26.57 31.80
C VAL A 142 -14.44 26.36 33.30
N GLY A 143 -13.18 26.26 33.72
CA GLY A 143 -12.77 26.22 35.13
C GLY A 143 -12.19 27.55 35.56
#